data_AF-A0A8E2VL83-F1
#
_entry.id   AF-A0A8E2VL83-F1
#
_cell.length_a   1.000
_cell.length_b   1.000
_cell.length_c   1.000
_cell.angle_alpha   90.00
_cell.angle_beta   90.00
_cell.angle_gamma   90.00
#
_symmetry.space_group_name_H-M   'P 1'
#
loop_
_entity.id
_entity.type
_entity.pdbx_description
1 polymer ?
#
loop_
_entity_poly.entity_id
_entity_poly.type
_entity_poly.pdbx_seq_one_letter_code
_entity_poly.pdbx_strand_id
1 'polypeptide(L)'
;MVRGRMGGTGAPFNLGEVTVTRCALRLQEGGVVGHAWVQGRDKAKARRAALADALMQTGRADELRARLLDPLAEEMAAAETGRAARAAATRVEFFTMVRGED
;
A
#
# COMPACT_ATOMS: atom_id res chain seq x y z
N MET A 1 14.29 -9.68 -2.42
CA MET A 1 13.95 -10.76 -3.37
C MET A 1 12.43 -10.89 -3.43
N VAL A 2 11.85 -10.76 -4.62
CA VAL A 2 10.42 -10.98 -4.86
C VAL A 2 10.19 -12.47 -5.08
N ARG A 3 9.14 -13.02 -4.47
CA ARG A 3 8.77 -14.43 -4.64
C ARG A 3 7.42 -14.53 -5.35
N GLY A 4 7.37 -15.35 -6.40
CA GLY A 4 6.15 -15.79 -7.05
C GLY A 4 5.70 -17.15 -6.53
N ARG A 5 4.54 -17.62 -6.98
CA ARG A 5 4.03 -18.98 -6.72
C ARG A 5 3.67 -19.66 -8.04
N MET A 6 4.11 -20.91 -8.24
CA MET A 6 3.78 -21.69 -9.44
C MET A 6 2.25 -21.78 -9.62
N GLY A 7 1.72 -21.42 -10.79
CA GLY A 7 0.28 -21.43 -11.04
C GLY A 7 -0.55 -20.51 -10.13
N GLY A 8 0.08 -19.52 -9.49
CA GLY A 8 -0.58 -18.56 -8.58
C GLY A 8 -0.69 -19.02 -7.12
N THR A 9 -0.84 -20.33 -6.87
CA THR A 9 -1.07 -20.87 -5.51
C THR A 9 -0.07 -21.95 -5.08
N GLY A 10 0.74 -22.47 -6.00
CA GLY A 10 1.70 -23.56 -5.74
C GLY A 10 2.95 -23.14 -4.98
N ALA A 11 4.03 -23.92 -5.17
CA ALA A 11 5.29 -23.72 -4.46
C ALA A 11 5.91 -22.33 -4.74
N PRO A 12 6.53 -21.69 -3.74
CA PRO A 12 7.19 -20.40 -3.93
C PRO A 12 8.48 -20.55 -4.74
N PHE A 13 8.77 -19.57 -5.58
CA PHE A 13 10.04 -19.47 -6.31
C PHE A 13 10.51 -18.02 -6.38
N ASN A 14 11.80 -17.82 -6.64
CA ASN A 14 12.38 -16.48 -6.76
C ASN A 14 11.97 -15.87 -8.11
N LEU A 15 11.15 -14.83 -8.08
CA LEU A 15 10.65 -14.14 -9.28
C LEU A 15 11.59 -13.02 -9.75
N GLY A 16 12.48 -12.56 -8.87
CA GLY A 16 13.47 -11.54 -9.17
C GLY A 16 13.71 -10.61 -7.99
N GLU A 17 14.07 -9.37 -8.28
CA GLU A 17 14.46 -8.37 -7.30
C GLU A 17 13.72 -7.05 -7.50
N VAL A 18 13.58 -6.30 -6.41
CA VAL A 18 13.04 -4.96 -6.42
C VAL A 18 13.86 -4.09 -5.49
N THR A 19 14.05 -2.83 -5.87
CA THR A 19 14.74 -1.85 -5.02
C THR A 19 13.89 -1.53 -3.80
N VAL A 20 14.53 -1.45 -2.64
CA VAL A 20 13.91 -1.08 -1.37
C VAL A 20 14.85 -0.12 -0.65
N THR A 21 14.29 0.98 -0.15
CA THR A 21 15.01 1.93 0.71
C THR A 21 14.55 1.75 2.14
N ARG A 22 15.51 1.45 3.03
CA ARG A 22 15.28 1.34 4.48
C ARG A 22 15.69 2.63 5.18
N CYS A 23 14.88 3.07 6.14
CA CYS A 23 15.25 4.12 7.09
C CYS A 23 14.90 3.67 8.52
N ALA A 24 15.79 3.94 9.47
CA ALA A 24 15.51 3.86 10.89
C ALA A 24 16.00 5.15 11.53
N LEU A 25 15.21 5.75 12.42
CA LEU A 25 15.54 6.99 13.10
C LEU A 25 15.01 6.98 14.53
N ARG A 26 15.59 7.82 15.38
CA ARG A 26 15.16 7.99 16.77
C ARG A 26 14.72 9.44 16.98
N LEU A 27 13.57 9.64 17.61
CA LEU A 27 13.16 10.96 18.05
C LEU A 27 13.99 11.40 19.25
N GLN A 28 14.38 12.67 19.29
CA GLN A 28 15.11 13.22 20.43
C GLN A 28 14.24 13.20 21.69
N GLU A 29 12.97 13.55 21.54
CA GLU A 29 11.97 13.49 22.61
C GLU A 29 11.37 12.08 22.69
N GLY A 30 11.30 11.53 23.91
CA GLY A 30 10.74 10.20 24.17
C GLY A 30 11.61 9.02 23.71
N GLY A 31 12.65 9.24 22.91
CA GLY A 31 13.61 8.21 22.50
C GLY A 31 13.04 7.10 21.61
N VAL A 32 11.80 7.26 21.12
CA VAL A 32 11.12 6.27 20.28
C VAL A 32 11.82 6.12 18.93
N VAL A 33 11.83 4.89 18.42
CA VAL A 33 12.50 4.55 17.16
C VAL A 33 11.46 4.20 16.11
N GLY A 34 11.50 4.92 15.00
CA GLY A 34 10.67 4.64 13.84
C GLY A 34 11.43 3.96 12.73
N HIS A 35 10.74 3.12 11.97
CA HIS A 35 11.30 2.31 10.90
C HIS A 35 10.45 2.41 9.64
N ALA A 36 11.11 2.31 8.49
CA ALA A 36 10.43 2.20 7.21
C ALA A 36 11.22 1.36 6.21
N TRP A 37 10.48 0.59 5.42
CA TRP A 37 10.93 -0.08 4.19
C TRP A 37 10.01 0.35 3.07
N VAL A 38 10.54 1.12 2.12
CA VAL A 38 9.76 1.68 1.03
C VAL A 38 10.29 1.14 -0.28
N GLN A 39 9.40 0.64 -1.14
CA GLN A 39 9.75 0.22 -2.49
C GLN A 39 10.32 1.42 -3.29
N GLY A 40 11.40 1.16 -4.03
CA GLY A 40 12.10 2.17 -4.80
C GLY A 40 13.35 2.69 -4.09
N ARG A 41 13.80 3.87 -4.54
CA ARG A 41 15.09 4.48 -4.19
C ARG A 41 14.96 5.84 -3.50
N ASP A 42 13.75 6.26 -3.17
CA ASP A 42 13.49 7.57 -2.55
C ASP A 42 13.80 7.54 -1.04
N LYS A 43 14.97 8.09 -0.69
CA LYS A 43 15.44 8.24 0.69
C LYS A 43 14.59 9.21 1.50
N ALA A 44 14.08 10.27 0.88
CA ALA A 44 13.26 11.26 1.57
C ALA A 44 11.89 10.66 1.94
N LYS A 45 11.29 9.86 1.05
CA LYS A 45 10.07 9.10 1.34
C LYS A 45 10.29 8.10 2.47
N ALA A 46 11.38 7.32 2.44
CA ALA A 46 11.69 6.39 3.51
C ALA A 46 11.88 7.10 4.87
N ARG A 47 12.54 8.27 4.88
CA ARG A 47 12.69 9.09 6.10
C ARG A 47 11.35 9.62 6.62
N ARG A 48 10.48 10.14 5.75
CA ARG A 48 9.14 10.62 6.14
C ARG A 48 8.30 9.48 6.72
N ALA A 49 8.35 8.29 6.11
CA ALA A 49 7.65 7.11 6.61
C ALA A 49 8.17 6.66 7.99
N ALA A 50 9.49 6.62 8.19
CA ALA A 50 10.08 6.26 9.48
C ALA A 50 9.76 7.32 10.56
N LEU A 51 9.66 8.60 10.19
CA LEU A 51 9.22 9.66 11.10
C LEU A 51 7.75 9.50 11.49
N ALA A 52 6.88 9.21 10.52
CA ALA A 52 5.47 8.94 10.80
C ALA A 52 5.32 7.73 11.74
N ASP A 53 6.06 6.64 11.49
CA ASP A 53 6.09 5.46 12.37
C ASP A 53 6.52 5.81 13.80
N ALA A 54 7.58 6.61 13.98
CA ALA A 54 8.01 7.04 15.30
C ALA A 54 6.95 7.91 16.00
N LEU A 55 6.35 8.86 15.28
CA LEU A 55 5.33 9.77 15.84
C LEU A 55 4.04 9.04 16.23
N MET A 56 3.67 7.99 15.50
CA MET A 56 2.54 7.12 15.83
C MET A 56 2.71 6.36 17.16
N GLN A 57 3.92 6.29 17.71
CA GLN A 57 4.21 5.67 19.01
C GLN A 57 4.15 6.67 20.17
N THR A 58 3.77 7.92 19.91
CA THR A 58 3.70 9.01 20.92
C THR A 58 2.26 9.47 21.13
N GLY A 59 2.05 10.42 22.04
CA GLY A 59 0.75 11.09 22.24
C GLY A 59 0.21 11.84 21.01
N ARG A 60 0.99 11.94 19.93
CA ARG A 60 0.57 12.57 18.66
C ARG A 60 -0.10 11.61 17.68
N ALA A 61 -0.30 10.35 18.06
CA ALA A 61 -0.84 9.32 17.17
C ALA A 61 -2.21 9.70 16.57
N ASP A 62 -3.13 10.21 17.41
CA ASP A 62 -4.47 10.58 16.95
C ASP A 62 -4.46 11.78 16.00
N GLU A 63 -3.63 12.79 16.29
CA GLU A 63 -3.41 13.94 15.40
C GLU A 63 -2.90 13.46 14.04
N LEU A 64 -1.88 12.61 14.04
CA LEU A 64 -1.25 12.12 12.82
C LEU A 64 -2.19 11.22 12.01
N ARG A 65 -3.03 10.42 12.68
CA ARG A 65 -4.05 9.61 12.03
C ARG A 65 -5.05 10.49 11.28
N ALA A 66 -5.70 11.41 11.99
CA ALA A 66 -6.73 12.26 11.43
C ALA A 66 -6.22 13.21 10.33
N ARG A 67 -4.99 13.74 10.47
CA ARG A 67 -4.47 14.77 9.56
C ARG A 67 -3.62 14.24 8.41
N LEU A 68 -3.13 12.99 8.51
CA LEU A 68 -2.23 12.43 7.51
C LEU A 68 -2.66 11.04 7.06
N LEU A 69 -2.88 10.09 7.97
CA LEU A 69 -3.11 8.69 7.57
C LEU A 69 -4.49 8.47 6.97
N ASP A 70 -5.54 9.02 7.58
CA ASP A 70 -6.92 8.84 7.10
C ASP A 70 -7.11 9.49 5.72
N PRO A 71 -6.67 10.74 5.46
CA PRO A 71 -6.75 11.31 4.12
C PRO A 71 -5.98 10.51 3.06
N LEU A 72 -4.78 10.02 3.39
CA LEU A 72 -4.00 9.19 2.47
C LEU A 72 -4.69 7.85 2.20
N ALA A 73 -5.35 7.26 3.19
CA ALA A 73 -6.12 6.02 3.01
C ALA A 73 -7.33 6.24 2.11
N GLU A 74 -8.05 7.35 2.28
CA GLU A 74 -9.17 7.73 1.41
C GLU A 74 -8.72 7.96 -0.05
N GLU A 75 -7.62 8.69 -0.25
CA GLU A 75 -7.04 8.89 -1.59
C GLU A 75 -6.65 7.56 -2.25
N MET A 76 -6.05 6.64 -1.49
CA MET A 76 -5.68 5.31 -1.97
C MET A 76 -6.91 4.48 -2.36
N ALA A 77 -7.96 4.48 -1.53
CA ALA A 77 -9.21 3.76 -1.80
C ALA A 77 -9.94 4.32 -3.02
N ALA A 78 -9.97 5.64 -3.18
CA ALA A 78 -10.55 6.30 -4.35
C ALA A 78 -9.78 5.94 -5.63
N ALA A 79 -8.44 5.94 -5.58
CA ALA A 79 -7.60 5.57 -6.71
C ALA A 79 -7.76 4.09 -7.10
N GLU A 80 -7.90 3.20 -6.12
CA GLU A 80 -8.19 1.78 -6.35
C GLU A 80 -9.57 1.58 -6.99
N THR A 81 -10.60 2.21 -6.43
CA THR A 81 -11.97 2.17 -6.97
C THR A 81 -12.01 2.66 -8.42
N GLY A 82 -11.35 3.79 -8.71
CA GLY A 82 -11.26 4.32 -10.06
C GLY A 82 -10.51 3.40 -11.04
N ARG A 83 -9.45 2.71 -10.59
CA ARG A 83 -8.77 1.70 -11.42
C ARG A 83 -9.65 0.48 -11.68
N ALA A 84 -10.37 -0.01 -10.67
CA ALA A 84 -11.29 -1.14 -10.79
C ALA A 84 -12.43 -0.84 -11.76
N ALA A 85 -13.06 0.35 -11.66
CA ALA A 85 -14.12 0.78 -12.56
C ALA A 85 -13.65 0.84 -14.02
N ARG A 86 -12.45 1.39 -14.28
CA ARG A 86 -11.87 1.41 -15.63
C ARG A 86 -11.63 0.00 -16.19
N ALA A 87 -11.16 -0.93 -15.36
CA ALA A 87 -10.97 -2.32 -15.77
C ALA A 87 -12.31 -3.04 -16.04
N ALA A 88 -13.33 -2.79 -15.21
CA ALA A 88 -14.66 -3.36 -15.38
C ALA A 88 -15.33 -2.93 -16.69
N ALA A 89 -15.09 -1.70 -17.15
CA ALA A 89 -15.57 -1.21 -18.44
C ALA A 89 -15.01 -1.99 -19.65
N THR A 90 -13.90 -2.73 -19.48
CA THR A 90 -13.31 -3.59 -20.52
C THR A 90 -13.69 -5.08 -20.37
N ARG A 91 -14.61 -5.40 -19.45
CA ARG A 91 -15.04 -6.78 -19.20
C ARG A 91 -15.91 -7.28 -20.36
N VAL A 92 -15.59 -8.47 -20.84
CA VAL A 92 -16.41 -9.19 -21.83
C VAL A 92 -17.51 -9.95 -21.08
N GLU A 93 -18.76 -9.59 -21.31
CA GLU A 93 -19.92 -10.35 -20.81
C GLU A 93 -20.40 -11.31 -21.89
N PHE A 94 -20.35 -12.62 -21.60
CA PHE A 94 -20.72 -13.68 -22.54
C PHE A 94 -22.23 -13.96 -22.57
N PHE A 95 -22.96 -13.54 -21.55
CA PHE A 95 -24.40 -13.75 -21.43
C PHE A 95 -25.08 -12.44 -21.06
N THR A 96 -26.14 -12.10 -21.80
CA THR A 96 -27.11 -11.08 -21.41
C THR A 96 -28.41 -11.78 -21.03
N MET A 97 -29.06 -11.35 -19.95
CA MET A 97 -30.30 -11.96 -19.48
C MET A 97 -31.40 -11.68 -20.51
N VAL A 98 -31.85 -12.71 -21.24
CA VAL A 98 -33.05 -12.66 -22.06
C VAL A 98 -34.21 -13.14 -21.20
N ARG A 99 -35.23 -12.29 -20.99
CA ARG A 99 -36.55 -12.78 -20.55
C ARG A 99 -37.13 -13.56 -21.74
N GLY A 100 -37.29 -14.86 -21.58
CA GLY A 100 -38.05 -15.67 -22.54
C GLY A 100 -39.50 -15.20 -22.51
N GLU A 101 -40.02 -14.82 -23.67
CA GLU A 101 -41.46 -14.80 -23.91
C GLU A 101 -41.81 -16.15 -24.57
N ASP A 102 -42.90 -16.75 -24.10
CA ASP A 102 -43.38 -18.10 -24.42
C ASP A 102 -43.53 -18.39 -25.93
#